data_AF-A0AAV5LZS3-F1
#
_entry.id   AF-A0AAV5LZS3-F1
#
_cell.length_a   1.000
_cell.length_b   1.000
_cell.length_c   1.000
_cell.angle_alpha   90.00
_cell.angle_beta   90.00
_cell.angle_gamma   90.00
#
_symmetry.space_group_name_H-M   'P 1'
#
loop_
_entity.id
_entity.type
_entity.pdbx_description
1 polymer ?
#
loop_
_entity_poly.entity_id
_entity_poly.type
_entity_poly.pdbx_seq_one_letter_code
_entity_poly.pdbx_strand_id
1 'polypeptide(L)'
;MEMMLAPLFEICWPKPSELFGKYTWKIEKFSQINRRELRSNAFEVGGYKWYILIYPQGCDVCNHLSLFLCVANNDKLLPGWSHFAQFTIAVVNKDPKKSKYSDTLHRFWKKEHDWGWKKFMELSKVCDGFIDSDTLIIKAQVQVLSFCAFWLGIDQNARRRMSREKTDMILKVVVKHFFIEKEVTSTLVMDSLYSGLKALEGQSKCKKGKSKSLETEEMPAPIVHVEKDMFVLVDDVLVLLERAALEPLPPKEEKGPQNRTKDGNSGEDFNKDSIERDERRLTELGRRTVEIFVLAHIFRLDAIFMYMHMSIPVY
;
A
#
# COMPACT_ATOMS: atom_id res chain seq x y z
N MET A 1 -5.76 3.74 -13.28
CA MET A 1 -6.32 2.81 -12.26
C MET A 1 -5.24 1.87 -11.72
N GLU A 2 -4.51 1.18 -12.60
CA GLU A 2 -3.38 0.30 -12.28
C GLU A 2 -2.31 0.97 -11.37
N MET A 3 -1.94 2.24 -11.63
CA MET A 3 -1.00 2.98 -10.76
C MET A 3 -1.56 3.43 -9.40
N MET A 4 -2.89 3.43 -9.20
CA MET A 4 -3.49 3.83 -7.90
C MET A 4 -3.59 2.64 -6.94
N LEU A 5 -3.60 1.42 -7.46
CA LEU A 5 -3.81 0.19 -6.70
C LEU A 5 -2.60 -0.77 -6.79
N ALA A 6 -1.55 -0.44 -7.55
CA ALA A 6 -0.31 -1.23 -7.66
C ALA A 6 0.29 -1.72 -6.31
N PRO A 7 0.22 -0.97 -5.20
CA PRO A 7 0.68 -1.46 -3.90
C PRO A 7 -0.20 -2.56 -3.25
N LEU A 8 -1.35 -2.89 -3.85
CA LEU A 8 -2.36 -3.80 -3.30
C LEU A 8 -2.31 -5.22 -3.89
N PHE A 9 -1.43 -5.52 -4.84
CA PHE A 9 -1.47 -6.80 -5.58
C PHE A 9 -0.75 -7.99 -4.89
N GLU A 10 -0.14 -7.80 -3.72
CA GLU A 10 0.44 -8.89 -2.91
C GLU A 10 -0.33 -9.09 -1.60
N ILE A 11 -1.61 -9.48 -1.69
CA ILE A 11 -2.45 -9.74 -0.51
C ILE A 11 -2.26 -11.20 -0.03
N CYS A 12 -1.11 -11.44 0.60
CA CYS A 12 -1.01 -12.36 1.72
C CYS A 12 -0.46 -11.56 2.88
N TRP A 13 -1.35 -10.85 3.58
CA TRP A 13 -0.94 -10.02 4.70
C TRP A 13 -0.32 -10.89 5.80
N PRO A 14 0.90 -10.57 6.26
CA PRO A 14 1.51 -11.30 7.35
C PRO A 14 0.62 -11.23 8.58
N LYS A 15 0.55 -12.32 9.35
CA LYS A 15 -0.20 -12.32 10.60
C LYS A 15 0.45 -11.33 11.58
N PRO A 16 -0.31 -10.70 12.50
CA PRO A 16 0.27 -9.76 13.47
C PRO A 16 1.44 -10.36 14.28
N SER A 17 1.40 -11.66 14.58
CA SER A 17 2.48 -12.38 15.28
C SER A 17 3.79 -12.48 14.50
N GLU A 18 3.74 -12.33 13.18
CA GLU A 18 4.90 -12.45 12.29
C GLU A 18 5.56 -11.09 12.04
N LEU A 19 4.90 -9.98 12.38
CA LEU A 19 5.39 -8.63 12.09
C LEU A 19 6.55 -8.20 12.99
N PHE A 20 6.76 -8.87 14.12
CA PHE A 20 7.88 -8.64 15.02
C PHE A 20 8.83 -9.83 15.02
N GLY A 21 10.13 -9.55 14.91
CA GLY A 21 11.16 -10.58 14.95
C GLY A 21 12.45 -10.10 15.58
N LYS A 22 13.19 -11.06 16.14
CA LYS A 22 14.52 -10.84 16.71
C LYS A 22 15.52 -11.71 16.00
N TYR A 23 16.68 -11.17 15.71
CA TYR A 23 17.80 -11.89 15.12
C TYR A 23 19.09 -11.61 15.89
N THR A 24 19.91 -12.63 16.07
CA THR A 24 21.23 -12.50 16.70
C THR A 24 22.27 -13.03 15.74
N TRP A 25 23.24 -12.20 15.40
CA TRP A 25 24.39 -12.55 14.59
C TRP A 25 25.64 -12.56 15.45
N LYS A 26 26.32 -13.71 15.49
CA LYS A 26 27.63 -13.86 16.11
C LYS A 26 28.68 -13.88 15.02
N ILE A 27 29.65 -12.99 15.12
CA ILE A 27 30.78 -12.90 14.22
C ILE A 27 32.00 -13.37 14.99
N GLU A 28 32.38 -14.63 14.77
CA GLU A 28 33.55 -15.24 15.38
C GLU A 28 34.82 -14.80 14.65
N LYS A 29 35.96 -14.85 15.36
CA LYS A 29 37.28 -14.47 14.86
C LYS A 29 37.28 -13.03 14.32
N PHE A 30 36.57 -12.11 14.97
CA PHE A 30 36.32 -10.76 14.46
C PHE A 30 37.62 -9.98 14.20
N SER A 31 38.62 -10.14 15.05
CA SER A 31 39.94 -9.50 14.91
C SER A 31 40.70 -9.92 13.65
N GLN A 32 40.39 -11.08 13.06
CA GLN A 32 41.05 -11.64 11.87
C GLN A 32 40.38 -11.21 10.56
N ILE A 33 39.26 -10.49 10.64
CA ILE A 33 38.46 -10.13 9.47
C ILE A 33 39.04 -8.89 8.78
N ASN A 34 39.60 -9.11 7.59
CA ASN A 34 40.13 -8.05 6.72
C ASN A 34 39.19 -7.68 5.56
N ARG A 35 37.93 -8.10 5.61
CA ARG A 35 36.94 -7.78 4.58
C ARG A 35 36.38 -6.38 4.77
N ARG A 36 36.13 -5.68 3.67
CA ARG A 36 35.50 -4.34 3.67
C ARG A 36 34.11 -4.38 4.32
N GLU A 37 33.33 -5.39 3.97
CA GLU A 37 31.97 -5.59 4.47
C GLU A 37 31.73 -7.06 4.84
N LEU A 38 30.80 -7.28 5.76
CA LEU A 38 30.27 -8.59 6.11
C LEU A 38 28.75 -8.56 6.08
N ARG A 39 28.15 -9.69 5.68
CA ARG A 39 26.71 -9.87 5.64
C ARG A 39 26.32 -11.05 6.53
N SER A 40 25.26 -10.89 7.31
CA SER A 40 24.67 -12.00 8.05
C SER A 40 23.94 -12.97 7.12
N ASN A 41 23.54 -14.12 7.65
CA ASN A 41 22.51 -14.92 7.00
C ASN A 41 21.20 -14.12 6.95
N ALA A 42 20.36 -14.40 5.95
CA ALA A 42 19.03 -13.83 5.87
C ALA A 42 18.13 -14.40 6.98
N PHE A 43 17.24 -13.56 7.52
CA PHE A 43 16.22 -13.92 8.49
C PHE A 43 14.89 -13.30 8.11
N GLU A 44 13.77 -13.90 8.51
CA GLU A 44 12.44 -13.50 8.06
C GLU A 44 11.66 -12.79 9.16
N VAL A 45 11.11 -11.60 8.84
CA VAL A 45 10.20 -10.83 9.71
C VAL A 45 9.16 -10.15 8.84
N GLY A 46 7.89 -10.30 9.19
CA GLY A 46 6.75 -9.72 8.50
C GLY A 46 6.62 -10.19 7.04
N GLY A 47 7.01 -11.43 6.74
CA GLY A 47 7.02 -11.98 5.38
C GLY A 47 8.18 -11.49 4.51
N TYR A 48 9.07 -10.64 5.05
CA TYR A 48 10.23 -10.12 4.32
C TYR A 48 11.51 -10.74 4.85
N LYS A 49 12.45 -10.99 3.93
CA LYS A 49 13.79 -11.46 4.28
C LYS A 49 14.71 -10.27 4.48
N TRP A 50 15.37 -10.24 5.63
CA TRP A 50 16.28 -9.20 6.06
C TRP A 50 17.67 -9.77 6.27
N TYR A 51 18.70 -8.94 6.21
CA TYR A 51 20.04 -9.28 6.69
C TYR A 51 20.71 -8.05 7.30
N ILE A 52 21.72 -8.29 8.15
CA ILE A 52 22.55 -7.24 8.71
C ILE A 52 23.80 -7.11 7.84
N LEU A 53 24.11 -5.88 7.41
CA LEU A 53 25.34 -5.52 6.72
C LEU A 53 26.21 -4.71 7.69
N ILE A 54 27.48 -5.09 7.84
CA ILE A 54 28.45 -4.30 8.60
C ILE A 54 29.67 -3.95 7.77
N TYR A 55 30.23 -2.78 8.08
CA TYR A 55 31.56 -2.38 7.63
C TYR A 55 32.46 -2.28 8.87
N PRO A 56 33.30 -3.29 9.14
CA PRO A 56 34.10 -3.37 10.36
C PRO A 56 35.08 -2.21 10.55
N GLN A 57 35.50 -1.55 9.46
CA GLN A 57 36.45 -0.44 9.47
C GLN A 57 35.82 0.91 9.02
N GLY A 58 34.52 0.89 8.72
CA GLY A 58 33.77 2.03 8.20
C GLY A 58 33.33 1.87 6.74
N CYS A 59 32.18 2.46 6.41
CA CYS A 59 31.67 2.53 5.04
C CYS A 59 32.25 3.73 4.28
N ASP A 60 31.74 4.93 4.57
CA ASP A 60 32.23 6.21 4.01
C ASP A 60 33.03 7.02 5.03
N VAL A 61 32.86 6.70 6.31
CA VAL A 61 33.54 7.33 7.44
C VAL A 61 34.45 6.29 8.06
N CYS A 62 35.76 6.53 8.01
CA CYS A 62 36.76 5.67 8.63
C CYS A 62 36.65 5.65 10.17
N ASN A 63 37.26 4.64 10.79
CA ASN A 63 37.40 4.49 12.25
C ASN A 63 36.07 4.34 13.01
N HIS A 64 34.99 4.01 12.30
CA HIS A 64 33.70 3.69 12.90
C HIS A 64 33.22 2.34 12.39
N LEU A 65 32.68 1.53 13.28
CA LEU A 65 31.83 0.41 12.91
C LEU A 65 30.54 0.99 12.31
N SER A 66 30.22 0.61 11.07
CA SER A 66 28.94 0.94 10.43
C SER A 66 28.04 -0.29 10.41
N LEU A 67 26.74 -0.12 10.70
CA LEU A 67 25.74 -1.19 10.69
C LEU A 67 24.49 -0.76 9.94
N PHE A 68 23.96 -1.65 9.11
CA PHE A 68 22.74 -1.45 8.33
C PHE A 68 21.84 -2.67 8.42
N LEU A 69 20.53 -2.43 8.42
CA LEU A 69 19.53 -3.45 8.13
C LEU A 69 19.19 -3.35 6.64
N CYS A 70 19.18 -4.49 5.96
CA CYS A 70 18.97 -4.56 4.51
C CYS A 70 17.83 -5.54 4.18
N VAL A 71 17.04 -5.22 3.17
CA VAL A 71 16.09 -6.13 2.54
C VAL A 71 16.85 -7.08 1.61
N ALA A 72 16.71 -8.38 1.82
CA ALA A 72 17.31 -9.41 0.96
C ALA A 72 16.59 -9.49 -0.40
N ASN A 73 17.28 -10.00 -1.42
CA ASN A 73 16.75 -10.14 -2.79
C ASN A 73 16.18 -8.82 -3.36
N ASN A 74 16.78 -7.68 -3.01
CA ASN A 74 16.41 -6.35 -3.49
C ASN A 74 16.22 -6.27 -5.02
N ASP A 75 17.02 -7.01 -5.80
CA ASP A 75 16.96 -7.07 -7.26
C ASP A 75 15.63 -7.62 -7.79
N LYS A 76 14.98 -8.48 -7.00
CA LYS A 76 13.70 -9.12 -7.33
C LYS A 76 12.49 -8.30 -6.88
N LEU A 77 12.68 -7.18 -6.20
CA LEU A 77 11.58 -6.32 -5.76
C LEU A 77 10.87 -5.68 -6.95
N LEU A 78 9.55 -5.76 -6.94
CA LEU A 78 8.70 -5.15 -7.95
C LEU A 78 8.75 -3.61 -7.89
N PRO A 79 8.57 -2.92 -9.02
CA PRO A 79 8.38 -1.47 -9.03
C PRO A 79 7.20 -1.08 -8.11
N GLY A 80 7.40 -0.09 -7.24
CA GLY A 80 6.37 0.36 -6.29
C GLY A 80 6.37 -0.35 -4.94
N TRP A 81 7.18 -1.41 -4.76
CA TRP A 81 7.35 -2.06 -3.46
C TRP A 81 7.91 -1.07 -2.42
N SER A 82 7.22 -0.92 -1.29
CA SER A 82 7.71 -0.17 -0.15
C SER A 82 7.03 -0.58 1.15
N HIS A 83 7.80 -0.70 2.24
CA HIS A 83 7.27 -1.00 3.57
C HIS A 83 7.97 -0.18 4.64
N PHE A 84 7.21 0.21 5.65
CA PHE A 84 7.77 0.79 6.86
C PHE A 84 8.21 -0.31 7.81
N ALA A 85 9.39 -0.16 8.38
CA ALA A 85 9.83 -0.97 9.50
C ALA A 85 10.50 -0.08 10.56
N GLN A 86 10.10 -0.29 11.81
CA GLN A 86 10.86 0.18 12.95
C GLN A 86 11.85 -0.91 13.33
N PHE A 87 13.11 -0.56 13.53
CA PHE A 87 14.10 -1.55 13.93
C PHE A 87 15.13 -0.98 14.90
N THR A 88 15.66 -1.86 15.73
CA THR A 88 16.74 -1.57 16.67
C THR A 88 17.90 -2.51 16.39
N ILE A 89 19.09 -1.95 16.17
CA ILE A 89 20.34 -2.72 16.12
C ILE A 89 21.11 -2.48 17.41
N ALA A 90 21.62 -3.55 17.99
CA ALA A 90 22.44 -3.52 19.18
C ALA A 90 23.78 -4.22 18.94
N VAL A 91 24.88 -3.60 19.39
CA VAL A 91 26.17 -4.27 19.57
C VAL A 91 26.29 -4.61 21.05
N VAL A 92 26.33 -5.90 21.33
CA VAL A 92 26.23 -6.43 22.69
C VAL A 92 27.59 -6.34 23.37
N ASN A 93 27.57 -5.83 24.61
CA ASN A 93 28.73 -5.83 25.49
C ASN A 93 28.64 -7.00 26.48
N LYS A 94 29.78 -7.49 26.97
CA LYS A 94 29.85 -8.47 28.06
C LYS A 94 29.11 -8.00 29.32
N ASP A 95 29.09 -6.70 29.58
CA ASP A 95 28.21 -6.06 30.54
C ASP A 95 26.94 -5.58 29.81
N PRO A 96 25.77 -6.21 30.05
CA PRO A 96 24.53 -5.85 29.34
C PRO A 96 24.16 -4.37 29.45
N LYS A 97 24.54 -3.69 30.55
CA LYS A 97 24.27 -2.26 30.77
C LYS A 97 25.08 -1.33 29.86
N LYS A 98 26.18 -1.83 29.30
CA LYS A 98 27.06 -1.09 28.38
C LYS A 98 26.80 -1.38 26.90
N SER A 99 25.84 -2.27 26.60
CA SER A 99 25.47 -2.56 25.21
C SER A 99 25.01 -1.29 24.51
N LYS A 100 25.40 -1.12 23.24
CA LYS A 100 25.03 0.05 22.45
C LYS A 100 23.84 -0.29 21.58
N TYR A 101 22.82 0.55 21.61
CA TYR A 101 21.59 0.43 20.83
C TYR A 101 21.44 1.63 19.91
N SER A 102 20.83 1.43 18.76
CA SER A 102 20.27 2.50 17.96
C SER A 102 18.99 2.01 17.30
N ASP A 103 17.97 2.84 17.32
CA ASP A 103 16.65 2.57 16.77
C ASP A 103 16.27 3.63 15.74
N THR A 104 15.45 3.23 14.78
CA THR A 104 14.93 4.13 13.75
C THR A 104 13.68 3.55 13.11
N LEU A 105 12.85 4.42 12.56
CA LEU A 105 11.75 4.09 11.65
C LEU A 105 12.18 4.47 10.24
N HIS A 106 12.07 3.53 9.30
CA HIS A 106 12.45 3.79 7.92
C HIS A 106 11.45 3.17 6.94
N ARG A 107 11.31 3.80 5.76
CA ARG A 107 10.55 3.26 4.63
C ARG A 107 11.50 2.63 3.63
N PHE A 108 11.61 1.31 3.68
CA PHE A 108 12.36 0.54 2.71
C PHE A 108 11.63 0.51 1.38
N TRP A 109 12.36 0.67 0.29
CA TRP A 109 11.85 0.62 -1.09
C TRP A 109 12.98 0.27 -2.06
N LYS A 110 12.66 -0.01 -3.32
CA LYS A 110 13.66 -0.56 -4.27
C LYS A 110 14.98 0.23 -4.38
N LYS A 111 14.92 1.57 -4.32
CA LYS A 111 16.10 2.44 -4.41
C LYS A 111 16.87 2.58 -3.09
N GLU A 112 16.22 2.30 -1.97
CA GLU A 112 16.76 2.45 -0.61
C GLU A 112 16.31 1.22 0.18
N HIS A 113 16.96 0.11 -0.15
CA HIS A 113 16.67 -1.21 0.40
C HIS A 113 17.48 -1.48 1.67
N ASP A 114 18.38 -0.57 2.02
CA ASP A 114 19.19 -0.58 3.23
C ASP A 114 19.05 0.73 4.00
N TRP A 115 19.12 0.64 5.32
CA TRP A 115 19.16 1.80 6.20
C TRP A 115 19.91 1.48 7.49
N GLY A 116 20.59 2.47 8.04
CA GLY A 116 21.42 2.28 9.23
C GLY A 116 22.33 3.45 9.55
N TRP A 117 23.42 3.14 10.26
CA TRP A 117 24.31 4.14 10.84
C TRP A 117 25.73 3.98 10.33
N LYS A 118 26.19 4.95 9.54
CA LYS A 118 27.59 5.05 9.10
C LYS A 118 28.55 5.23 10.29
N LYS A 119 28.12 5.94 11.33
CA LYS A 119 28.89 6.18 12.57
C LYS A 119 28.22 5.50 13.76
N PHE A 120 27.98 4.18 13.69
CA PHE A 120 27.32 3.47 14.79
C PHE A 120 28.18 3.47 16.06
N MET A 121 29.45 3.08 15.97
CA MET A 121 30.37 3.05 17.12
C MET A 121 31.80 3.32 16.68
N GLU A 122 32.56 4.11 17.44
CA GLU A 122 34.00 4.27 17.21
C GLU A 122 34.73 2.94 17.45
N LEU A 123 35.67 2.59 16.58
CA LEU A 123 36.39 1.32 16.69
C LEU A 123 37.23 1.19 17.96
N SER A 124 37.76 2.31 18.45
CA SER A 124 38.49 2.37 19.73
C SER A 124 37.64 1.89 20.91
N LYS A 125 36.32 2.06 20.85
CA LYS A 125 35.37 1.62 21.90
C LYS A 125 34.95 0.18 21.75
N VAL A 126 35.09 -0.43 20.57
CA VAL A 126 34.69 -1.83 20.33
C VAL A 126 35.52 -2.79 21.20
N CYS A 127 36.78 -2.48 21.47
CA CYS A 127 37.63 -3.28 22.35
C CYS A 127 37.23 -3.23 23.84
N ASP A 128 36.37 -2.29 24.26
CA ASP A 128 35.89 -2.17 25.65
C ASP A 128 34.74 -3.15 25.94
N GLY A 129 35.02 -4.46 25.82
CA GLY A 129 34.08 -5.51 26.19
C GLY A 129 32.94 -5.80 25.21
N PHE A 130 32.95 -5.22 24.01
CA PHE A 130 32.01 -5.60 22.94
C PHE A 130 32.51 -6.80 22.11
N ILE A 131 33.81 -7.06 22.15
CA ILE A 131 34.40 -8.31 21.66
C ILE A 131 34.65 -9.20 22.87
N ASP A 132 33.96 -10.33 22.94
CA ASP A 132 34.15 -11.36 23.95
C ASP A 132 34.63 -12.65 23.28
N SER A 133 35.75 -13.20 23.74
CA SER A 133 36.38 -14.38 23.12
C SER A 133 36.52 -14.26 21.58
N ASP A 134 37.02 -13.12 21.11
CA ASP A 134 37.16 -12.75 19.68
C ASP A 134 35.84 -12.83 18.89
N THR A 135 34.70 -12.69 19.57
CA THR A 135 33.36 -12.73 18.98
C THR A 135 32.65 -11.40 19.19
N LEU A 136 32.18 -10.80 18.10
CA LEU A 136 31.28 -9.65 18.13
C LEU A 136 29.83 -10.15 18.00
N ILE A 137 28.96 -9.74 18.92
CA ILE A 137 27.54 -10.13 18.89
C ILE A 137 26.68 -8.91 18.53
N ILE A 138 25.93 -9.04 17.44
CA ILE A 138 24.97 -8.04 16.98
C ILE A 138 23.57 -8.62 17.13
N LYS A 139 22.66 -7.82 17.67
CA LYS A 139 21.23 -8.16 17.73
C LYS A 139 20.44 -7.18 16.89
N ALA A 140 19.46 -7.67 16.16
CA ALA A 140 18.45 -6.86 15.50
C ALA A 140 17.07 -7.20 16.06
N GLN A 141 16.26 -6.18 16.30
CA GLN A 141 14.83 -6.31 16.52
C GLN A 141 14.15 -5.56 15.37
N VAL A 142 13.21 -6.18 14.69
CA VAL A 142 12.52 -5.61 13.54
C VAL A 142 11.02 -5.71 13.78
N GLN A 143 10.34 -4.59 13.60
CA GLN A 143 8.90 -4.46 13.60
C GLN A 143 8.48 -3.95 12.23
N VAL A 144 7.97 -4.85 11.39
CA VAL A 144 7.34 -4.47 10.12
C VAL A 144 6.00 -3.85 10.43
N LEU A 145 5.75 -2.67 9.90
CA LEU A 145 4.45 -2.04 10.04
C LEU A 145 3.55 -2.52 8.90
N SER A 146 2.37 -3.02 9.24
CA SER A 146 1.37 -3.48 8.28
C SER A 146 0.09 -2.69 8.46
N PHE A 147 -0.41 -2.08 7.38
CA PHE A 147 -1.71 -1.41 7.40
C PHE A 147 -2.81 -2.38 7.85
N CYS A 148 -2.76 -3.64 7.44
CA CYS A 148 -3.79 -4.61 7.81
C CYS A 148 -3.77 -4.94 9.29
N ALA A 149 -2.59 -5.12 9.88
CA ALA A 149 -2.52 -5.33 11.34
C ALA A 149 -2.94 -4.08 12.11
N PHE A 150 -2.58 -2.89 11.63
CA PHE A 150 -3.07 -1.62 12.16
C PHE A 150 -4.60 -1.56 12.10
N TRP A 151 -5.18 -1.74 10.92
CA TRP A 151 -6.62 -1.67 10.69
C TRP A 151 -7.36 -2.70 11.55
N LEU A 152 -6.88 -3.94 11.59
CA LEU A 152 -7.42 -5.02 12.42
C LEU A 152 -7.31 -4.75 13.93
N GLY A 153 -6.34 -3.92 14.37
CA GLY A 153 -6.19 -3.51 15.76
C GLY A 153 -7.08 -2.34 16.18
N ILE A 154 -7.61 -1.57 15.23
CA ILE A 154 -8.50 -0.44 15.51
C ILE A 154 -9.91 -0.93 15.86
N ASP A 155 -10.56 -0.28 16.83
CA ASP A 155 -11.93 -0.58 17.23
C ASP A 155 -12.96 -0.29 16.12
N GLN A 156 -14.11 -0.94 16.19
CA GLN A 156 -15.13 -0.86 15.15
C GLN A 156 -15.68 0.57 14.94
N ASN A 157 -15.76 1.40 15.98
CA ASN A 157 -16.26 2.77 15.85
C ASN A 157 -15.26 3.68 15.16
N ALA A 158 -13.97 3.54 15.46
CA ALA A 158 -12.92 4.23 14.74
C ALA A 158 -12.86 3.80 13.26
N ARG A 159 -12.95 2.49 12.94
CA ARG A 159 -13.04 2.04 11.53
C ARG A 159 -14.24 2.63 10.82
N ARG A 160 -15.42 2.64 11.46
CA ARG A 160 -16.64 3.25 10.90
C ARG A 160 -16.47 4.74 10.63
N ARG A 161 -15.70 5.47 11.44
CA ARG A 161 -15.40 6.90 11.20
C ARG A 161 -14.44 7.08 10.03
N MET A 162 -13.42 6.22 9.93
CA MET A 162 -12.43 6.25 8.85
C MET A 162 -12.94 5.65 7.52
N SER A 163 -14.13 5.04 7.50
CA SER A 163 -14.70 4.42 6.29
C SER A 163 -15.76 5.30 5.61
N ARG A 164 -15.76 6.61 5.91
CA ARG A 164 -16.69 7.57 5.34
C ARG A 164 -16.00 8.91 5.10
N GLU A 165 -16.41 9.62 4.06
CA GLU A 165 -15.89 10.96 3.75
C GLU A 165 -17.01 11.81 3.13
N LYS A 166 -16.95 13.13 3.31
CA LYS A 166 -17.93 14.06 2.76
C LYS A 166 -17.89 14.06 1.23
N THR A 167 -19.07 14.04 0.62
CA THR A 167 -19.22 14.04 -0.84
C THR A 167 -18.53 15.24 -1.47
N ASP A 168 -18.66 16.43 -0.91
CA ASP A 168 -18.05 17.65 -1.46
C ASP A 168 -16.51 17.61 -1.44
N MET A 169 -15.91 16.99 -0.41
CA MET A 169 -14.47 16.80 -0.31
C MET A 169 -13.97 15.89 -1.44
N ILE A 170 -14.62 14.73 -1.62
CA ILE A 170 -14.28 13.81 -2.71
C ILE A 170 -14.43 14.49 -4.07
N LEU A 171 -15.56 15.14 -4.32
CA LEU A 171 -15.83 15.79 -5.61
C LEU A 171 -14.80 16.88 -5.92
N LYS A 172 -14.36 17.67 -4.94
CA LYS A 172 -13.25 18.63 -5.12
C LYS A 172 -11.98 17.95 -5.62
N VAL A 173 -11.63 16.78 -5.08
CA VAL A 173 -10.42 16.05 -5.49
C VAL A 173 -10.61 15.38 -6.85
N VAL A 174 -11.80 14.82 -7.15
CA VAL A 174 -12.15 14.31 -8.49
C VAL A 174 -12.00 15.41 -9.53
N VAL A 175 -12.55 16.59 -9.25
CA VAL A 175 -12.43 17.76 -10.14
C VAL A 175 -10.96 18.09 -10.36
N LYS A 176 -10.16 18.20 -9.29
CA LYS A 176 -8.72 18.48 -9.43
C LYS A 176 -7.95 17.41 -10.21
N HIS A 177 -8.35 16.14 -10.11
CA HIS A 177 -7.62 15.04 -10.73
C HIS A 177 -7.93 14.87 -12.21
N PHE A 178 -9.20 14.99 -12.58
CA PHE A 178 -9.64 14.81 -13.96
C PHE A 178 -9.67 16.13 -14.73
N PHE A 179 -9.82 17.27 -14.05
CA PHE A 179 -10.00 18.59 -14.67
C PHE A 179 -8.78 19.45 -14.39
N ILE A 180 -7.79 19.29 -15.26
CA ILE A 180 -6.59 20.13 -15.26
C ILE A 180 -6.92 21.41 -16.02
N GLU A 181 -6.71 22.54 -15.37
CA GLU A 181 -6.85 23.84 -16.00
C GLU A 181 -5.92 23.90 -17.25
N LYS A 182 -6.51 24.14 -18.43
CA LYS A 182 -5.89 24.14 -19.78
C LYS A 182 -5.88 22.81 -20.55
N GLU A 183 -6.37 21.71 -19.99
CA GLU A 183 -6.63 20.49 -20.76
C GLU A 183 -8.11 20.37 -21.12
N VAL A 184 -8.41 20.01 -22.37
CA VAL A 184 -9.78 19.69 -22.78
C VAL A 184 -10.14 18.34 -22.18
N THR A 185 -10.85 18.37 -21.06
CA THR A 185 -11.52 17.18 -20.55
C THR A 185 -12.62 16.78 -21.51
N SER A 186 -12.62 15.50 -21.91
CA SER A 186 -13.67 14.99 -22.77
C SER A 186 -15.03 15.14 -22.09
N THR A 187 -16.01 15.73 -22.76
CA THR A 187 -17.40 15.81 -22.28
C THR A 187 -17.95 14.43 -21.93
N LEU A 188 -17.49 13.40 -22.65
CA LEU A 188 -17.83 12.01 -22.37
C LEU A 188 -17.35 11.54 -20.99
N VAL A 189 -16.18 12.00 -20.53
CA VAL A 189 -15.66 11.70 -19.19
C VAL A 189 -16.53 12.40 -18.14
N MET A 190 -16.95 13.63 -18.40
CA MET A 190 -17.87 14.37 -17.53
C MET A 190 -19.21 13.69 -17.40
N ASP A 191 -19.84 13.37 -18.54
CA ASP A 191 -21.15 12.75 -18.59
C ASP A 191 -21.12 11.37 -17.94
N SER A 192 -20.04 10.61 -18.14
CA SER A 192 -19.81 9.33 -17.47
C SER A 192 -19.70 9.50 -15.94
N LEU A 193 -18.83 10.39 -15.45
CA LEU A 193 -18.66 10.61 -14.00
C LEU A 193 -19.94 11.13 -13.34
N TYR A 194 -20.64 12.06 -13.98
CA TYR A 194 -21.90 12.62 -13.48
C TYR A 194 -23.01 11.57 -13.43
N SER A 195 -23.20 10.81 -14.51
CA SER A 195 -24.21 9.75 -14.58
C SER A 195 -23.90 8.65 -13.56
N GLY A 196 -22.62 8.29 -13.42
CA GLY A 196 -22.15 7.35 -12.40
C GLY A 196 -22.43 7.82 -10.97
N LEU A 197 -22.18 9.09 -10.66
CA LEU A 197 -22.52 9.69 -9.37
C LEU A 197 -24.03 9.65 -9.11
N LYS A 198 -24.85 9.98 -10.11
CA LYS A 198 -26.31 9.92 -10.00
C LYS A 198 -26.82 8.50 -9.78
N ALA A 199 -26.20 7.50 -10.40
CA ALA A 199 -26.51 6.10 -10.13
C ALA A 199 -26.26 5.73 -8.65
N LEU A 200 -25.16 6.19 -8.05
CA LEU A 200 -24.86 5.95 -6.63
C LEU A 200 -25.88 6.62 -5.69
N GLU A 201 -26.29 7.86 -6.00
CA GLU A 201 -27.34 8.57 -5.26
C GLU A 201 -28.73 7.92 -5.40
N GLY A 202 -29.01 7.28 -6.54
CA GLY A 202 -30.28 6.59 -6.81
C GLY A 202 -30.42 5.25 -6.07
N GLN A 203 -29.32 4.51 -5.91
CA GLN A 203 -29.31 3.22 -5.20
C GLN A 203 -29.66 3.36 -3.71
N SER A 204 -29.30 4.47 -3.05
CA SER A 204 -29.62 4.71 -1.64
C SER A 204 -31.12 4.95 -1.40
N LYS A 205 -31.85 5.45 -2.41
CA LYS A 205 -33.29 5.72 -2.35
C LYS A 205 -34.17 4.47 -2.61
N CYS A 206 -33.66 3.49 -3.37
CA CYS A 206 -34.44 2.30 -3.77
C CYS A 206 -34.53 1.17 -2.73
N LYS A 207 -33.74 1.17 -1.64
CA LYS A 207 -33.80 0.11 -0.61
C LYS A 207 -35.11 0.05 0.21
N LYS A 208 -36.14 0.84 -0.13
CA LYS A 208 -37.49 0.79 0.47
C LYS A 208 -38.58 0.14 -0.40
N GLY A 209 -38.26 -0.47 -1.56
CA GLY A 209 -39.30 -1.04 -2.43
C GLY A 209 -38.87 -2.27 -3.23
N LYS A 210 -39.35 -3.44 -2.79
CA LYS A 210 -39.55 -4.76 -3.45
C LYS A 210 -38.79 -5.15 -4.74
N SER A 211 -38.29 -6.38 -4.65
CA SER A 211 -38.22 -7.48 -5.64
C SER A 211 -39.05 -7.33 -6.93
N LYS A 212 -38.39 -7.49 -8.08
CA LYS A 212 -38.79 -8.43 -9.15
C LYS A 212 -37.63 -8.66 -10.13
N SER A 213 -37.45 -9.91 -10.50
CA SER A 213 -36.46 -10.46 -11.41
C SER A 213 -36.77 -10.16 -12.87
N LEU A 214 -35.76 -9.73 -13.63
CA LEU A 214 -35.62 -10.00 -15.07
C LEU A 214 -34.18 -9.71 -15.47
N GLU A 215 -33.48 -10.76 -15.92
CA GLU A 215 -32.15 -10.81 -16.55
C GLU A 215 -31.28 -9.57 -16.34
N THR A 216 -30.81 -9.39 -15.12
CA THR A 216 -29.80 -8.37 -14.82
C THR A 216 -28.45 -8.95 -15.24
N GLU A 217 -27.78 -8.36 -16.24
CA GLU A 217 -26.31 -8.39 -16.27
C GLU A 217 -25.87 -8.08 -14.84
N GLU A 218 -25.25 -9.06 -14.18
CA GLU A 218 -25.06 -9.05 -12.73
C GLU A 218 -24.16 -7.86 -12.39
N MET A 219 -24.80 -6.74 -11.99
CA MET A 219 -24.08 -5.49 -11.81
C MET A 219 -23.06 -5.68 -10.69
N PRO A 220 -21.80 -5.31 -10.91
CA PRO A 220 -20.75 -5.56 -9.95
C PRO A 220 -21.09 -4.91 -8.60
N ALA A 221 -20.98 -5.67 -7.50
CA ALA A 221 -21.40 -5.24 -6.17
C ALA A 221 -20.83 -3.85 -5.80
N PRO A 222 -21.65 -2.92 -5.28
CA PRO A 222 -21.21 -1.55 -5.02
C PRO A 222 -20.11 -1.52 -3.97
N ILE A 223 -19.15 -0.60 -4.10
CA ILE A 223 -18.07 -0.37 -3.10
C ILE A 223 -18.52 0.70 -2.08
N VAL A 224 -19.37 1.63 -2.52
CA VAL A 224 -19.73 2.83 -1.76
C VAL A 224 -21.23 3.06 -1.86
N HIS A 225 -21.82 3.62 -0.80
CA HIS A 225 -23.15 4.22 -0.86
C HIS A 225 -23.10 5.67 -0.35
N VAL A 226 -24.10 6.46 -0.74
CA VAL A 226 -24.25 7.85 -0.29
C VAL A 226 -25.28 7.91 0.84
N GLU A 227 -24.87 8.36 2.03
CA GLU A 227 -25.73 8.62 3.19
C GLU A 227 -25.50 10.05 3.69
N LYS A 228 -26.56 10.89 3.68
CA LYS A 228 -26.54 12.25 4.28
C LYS A 228 -25.27 13.05 3.92
N ASP A 229 -25.02 13.20 2.61
CA ASP A 229 -23.88 13.93 2.04
C ASP A 229 -22.49 13.34 2.35
N MET A 230 -22.44 12.07 2.76
CA MET A 230 -21.21 11.31 2.91
C MET A 230 -21.20 10.10 2.00
N PHE A 231 -20.06 9.85 1.38
CA PHE A 231 -19.73 8.55 0.85
C PHE A 231 -19.35 7.64 2.01
N VAL A 232 -19.93 6.43 2.05
CA VAL A 232 -19.68 5.43 3.06
C VAL A 232 -19.35 4.11 2.37
N LEU A 233 -18.21 3.52 2.74
CA LEU A 233 -17.83 2.19 2.26
C LEU A 233 -18.86 1.15 2.72
N VAL A 234 -19.24 0.23 1.82
CA VAL A 234 -20.29 -0.75 2.11
C VAL A 234 -19.82 -1.91 3.00
N ASP A 235 -18.51 -2.12 3.10
CA ASP A 235 -17.86 -3.21 3.82
C ASP A 235 -16.53 -2.74 4.43
N ASP A 236 -15.82 -3.63 5.12
CA ASP A 236 -14.50 -3.36 5.67
C ASP A 236 -13.50 -2.98 4.56
N VAL A 237 -12.66 -1.97 4.84
CA VAL A 237 -11.67 -1.44 3.90
C VAL A 237 -10.80 -2.55 3.32
N LEU A 238 -10.37 -3.53 4.12
CA LEU A 238 -9.50 -4.60 3.63
C LEU A 238 -10.19 -5.49 2.59
N VAL A 239 -11.48 -5.81 2.80
CA VAL A 239 -12.30 -6.59 1.88
C VAL A 239 -12.51 -5.82 0.58
N LEU A 240 -12.78 -4.52 0.67
CA LEU A 240 -12.99 -3.69 -0.51
C LEU A 240 -11.70 -3.45 -1.31
N LEU A 241 -10.55 -3.35 -0.66
CA LEU A 241 -9.25 -3.25 -1.33
C LEU A 241 -8.91 -4.56 -2.06
N GLU A 242 -9.16 -5.71 -1.44
CA GLU A 242 -8.99 -7.02 -2.08
C GLU A 242 -9.91 -7.17 -3.30
N ARG A 243 -11.19 -6.82 -3.16
CA ARG A 243 -12.14 -6.87 -4.28
C ARG A 243 -11.74 -5.93 -5.43
N ALA A 244 -11.33 -4.70 -5.10
CA ALA A 244 -10.88 -3.73 -6.09
C ALA A 244 -9.59 -4.15 -6.82
N ALA A 245 -8.75 -4.99 -6.19
CA ALA A 245 -7.54 -5.53 -6.81
C ALA A 245 -7.83 -6.73 -7.73
N LEU A 246 -8.85 -7.54 -7.41
CA LEU A 246 -9.19 -8.75 -8.17
C LEU A 246 -10.12 -8.50 -9.36
N GLU A 247 -10.89 -7.41 -9.34
CA GLU A 247 -11.81 -7.09 -10.43
C GLU A 247 -11.06 -6.59 -11.69
N PRO A 248 -11.22 -7.27 -12.85
CA PRO A 248 -10.58 -6.85 -14.08
C PRO A 248 -11.14 -5.50 -14.56
N LEU A 249 -10.26 -4.65 -15.08
CA LEU A 249 -10.67 -3.47 -15.84
C LEU A 249 -11.60 -3.90 -16.99
N PRO A 250 -12.66 -3.14 -17.30
CA PRO A 250 -13.51 -3.46 -18.44
C PRO A 250 -12.65 -3.55 -19.71
N PRO A 251 -12.86 -4.56 -20.55
CA PRO A 251 -12.01 -4.82 -21.71
C PRO A 251 -11.98 -3.60 -22.64
N LYS A 252 -10.79 -3.17 -23.07
CA LYS A 252 -10.64 -2.26 -24.21
C LYS A 252 -11.10 -3.03 -25.44
N GLU A 253 -12.25 -2.68 -26.03
CA GLU A 253 -12.56 -3.18 -27.36
C GLU A 253 -11.62 -2.50 -28.37
N GLU A 254 -10.59 -3.21 -28.83
CA GLU A 254 -10.09 -3.02 -30.19
C GLU A 254 -11.14 -3.57 -31.15
N LYS A 255 -12.14 -2.77 -31.48
CA LYS A 255 -12.91 -2.98 -32.70
C LYS A 255 -12.80 -1.74 -33.57
N GLY A 256 -11.94 -1.89 -34.58
CA GLY A 256 -11.88 -0.98 -35.72
C GLY A 256 -13.24 -0.86 -36.42
N PRO A 257 -13.37 0.09 -37.37
CA PRO A 257 -14.64 0.47 -37.94
C PRO A 257 -15.31 -0.74 -38.61
N GLN A 258 -16.43 -1.22 -38.05
CA GLN A 258 -17.22 -2.26 -38.69
C GLN A 258 -17.84 -1.68 -39.96
N ASN A 259 -17.40 -2.23 -41.09
CA ASN A 259 -17.79 -1.83 -42.42
C ASN A 259 -19.31 -1.79 -42.60
N ARG A 260 -19.76 -0.71 -43.24
CA ARG A 260 -21.07 -0.59 -43.88
C ARG A 260 -21.32 -1.79 -44.80
N THR A 261 -22.38 -2.54 -44.52
CA THR A 261 -23.21 -3.10 -45.58
C THR A 261 -24.67 -2.87 -45.23
N LYS A 262 -25.27 -2.08 -46.09
CA LYS A 262 -26.64 -1.61 -46.12
C LYS A 262 -27.52 -2.78 -46.57
N ASP A 263 -28.53 -3.13 -45.79
CA ASP A 263 -29.79 -3.64 -46.33
C ASP A 263 -30.94 -3.43 -45.35
N GLY A 264 -32.12 -3.26 -45.93
CA GLY A 264 -33.19 -2.40 -45.44
C GLY A 264 -34.04 -2.94 -44.30
N ASN A 265 -34.58 -1.98 -43.54
CA ASN A 265 -35.86 -2.04 -42.84
C ASN A 265 -35.92 -2.80 -41.49
N SER A 266 -34.98 -2.51 -40.59
CA SER A 266 -35.13 -2.69 -39.13
C SER A 266 -34.26 -1.72 -38.29
N GLY A 267 -33.80 -0.61 -38.86
CA GLY A 267 -32.67 0.17 -38.33
C GLY A 267 -32.93 1.10 -37.13
N GLU A 268 -34.19 1.30 -36.70
CA GLU A 268 -34.50 2.20 -35.59
C GLU A 268 -34.37 1.51 -34.22
N ASP A 269 -34.86 0.28 -34.08
CA ASP A 269 -34.77 -0.48 -32.82
C ASP A 269 -33.33 -0.90 -32.49
N PHE A 270 -32.56 -1.37 -33.49
CA PHE A 270 -31.15 -1.74 -33.30
C PHE A 270 -30.26 -0.55 -32.90
N ASN A 271 -30.54 0.65 -33.42
CA ASN A 271 -29.76 1.84 -33.09
C ASN A 271 -30.09 2.33 -31.67
N LYS A 272 -31.38 2.33 -31.29
CA LYS A 272 -31.81 2.68 -29.94
C LYS A 272 -31.26 1.73 -28.89
N ASP A 273 -31.30 0.42 -29.15
CA ASP A 273 -30.72 -0.59 -28.25
C ASP A 273 -29.20 -0.46 -28.12
N SER A 274 -28.51 -0.05 -29.20
CA SER A 274 -27.07 0.21 -29.17
C SER A 274 -26.71 1.44 -28.33
N ILE A 275 -27.47 2.53 -28.48
CA ILE A 275 -27.29 3.78 -27.73
C ILE A 275 -27.59 3.56 -26.24
N GLU A 276 -28.70 2.89 -25.92
CA GLU A 276 -29.04 2.56 -24.52
C GLU A 276 -27.98 1.67 -23.86
N ARG A 277 -27.40 0.71 -24.62
CA ARG A 277 -26.30 -0.12 -24.13
C ARG A 277 -25.05 0.70 -23.85
N ASP A 278 -24.70 1.63 -24.74
CA ASP A 278 -23.52 2.48 -24.57
C ASP A 278 -23.71 3.48 -23.40
N GLU A 279 -24.89 4.06 -23.22
CA GLU A 279 -25.21 4.90 -22.06
C GLU A 279 -25.14 4.14 -20.74
N ARG A 280 -25.64 2.89 -20.69
CA ARG A 280 -25.52 2.02 -19.50
C ARG A 280 -24.06 1.72 -19.18
N ARG A 281 -23.26 1.40 -20.20
CA ARG A 281 -21.81 1.15 -20.05
C ARG A 281 -21.06 2.39 -19.56
N LEU A 282 -21.37 3.57 -20.09
CA LEU A 282 -20.78 4.83 -19.66
C LEU A 282 -21.14 5.17 -18.22
N THR A 283 -22.40 4.92 -17.83
CA THR A 283 -22.87 5.11 -16.45
C THR A 283 -22.16 4.15 -15.50
N GLU A 284 -22.00 2.88 -15.87
CA GLU A 284 -21.31 1.88 -15.07
C GLU A 284 -19.80 2.19 -14.94
N LEU A 285 -19.15 2.58 -16.03
CA LEU A 285 -17.75 3.00 -16.02
C LEU A 285 -17.53 4.21 -15.11
N GLY A 286 -18.43 5.20 -15.19
CA GLY A 286 -18.40 6.38 -14.35
C GLY A 286 -18.62 6.05 -12.88
N ARG A 287 -19.62 5.21 -12.58
CA ARG A 287 -19.92 4.72 -11.23
C ARG A 287 -18.69 4.04 -10.63
N ARG A 288 -18.10 3.10 -11.37
CA ARG A 288 -16.91 2.35 -10.95
C ARG A 288 -15.70 3.25 -10.75
N THR A 289 -15.52 4.25 -11.61
CA THR A 289 -14.45 5.24 -11.46
C THR A 289 -14.62 6.03 -10.16
N VAL A 290 -15.83 6.52 -9.86
CA VAL A 290 -16.12 7.27 -8.63
C VAL A 290 -15.92 6.38 -7.40
N GLU A 291 -16.40 5.14 -7.42
CA GLU A 291 -16.24 4.17 -6.32
C GLU A 291 -14.78 3.87 -5.99
N ILE A 292 -13.97 3.56 -7.01
CA ILE A 292 -12.53 3.31 -6.83
C ILE A 292 -11.82 4.57 -6.35
N PHE A 293 -12.23 5.75 -6.84
CA PHE A 293 -11.66 7.00 -6.40
C PHE A 293 -11.94 7.28 -4.92
N VAL A 294 -13.19 7.07 -4.47
CA VAL A 294 -13.58 7.19 -3.06
C VAL A 294 -12.79 6.21 -2.20
N LEU A 295 -12.75 4.92 -2.56
CA LEU A 295 -12.01 3.91 -1.83
C LEU A 295 -10.53 4.29 -1.70
N ALA A 296 -9.90 4.70 -2.80
CA ALA A 296 -8.51 5.11 -2.81
C ALA A 296 -8.26 6.41 -2.03
N HIS A 297 -9.23 7.32 -1.98
CA HIS A 297 -9.13 8.56 -1.22
C HIS A 297 -9.23 8.30 0.28
N ILE A 298 -10.26 7.57 0.72
CA ILE A 298 -10.47 7.18 2.11
C ILE A 298 -9.26 6.38 2.64
N PHE A 299 -8.76 5.44 1.83
CA PHE A 299 -7.55 4.69 2.16
C PHE A 299 -6.31 5.59 2.28
N ARG A 300 -6.09 6.50 1.32
CA ARG A 300 -4.87 7.34 1.29
C ARG A 300 -4.85 8.48 2.30
N LEU A 301 -5.97 9.13 2.57
CA LEU A 301 -5.99 10.33 3.41
C LEU A 301 -6.32 10.03 4.86
N ASP A 302 -7.28 9.18 5.16
CA ASP A 302 -7.65 8.96 6.55
C ASP A 302 -6.89 7.77 7.14
N ALA A 303 -6.86 6.67 6.40
CA ALA A 303 -6.33 5.41 6.91
C ALA A 303 -4.79 5.39 6.95
N ILE A 304 -4.12 5.81 5.86
CA ILE A 304 -2.66 5.92 5.84
C ILE A 304 -2.15 7.06 6.73
N PHE A 305 -2.82 8.21 6.80
CA PHE A 305 -2.40 9.30 7.68
C PHE A 305 -2.45 8.89 9.15
N MET A 306 -3.55 8.28 9.60
CA MET A 306 -3.66 7.73 10.95
C MET A 306 -2.62 6.64 11.20
N TYR A 307 -2.40 5.74 10.25
CA TYR A 307 -1.34 4.73 10.34
C TYR A 307 0.05 5.36 10.49
N MET A 308 0.37 6.40 9.72
CA MET A 308 1.65 7.11 9.82
C MET A 308 1.79 7.87 11.14
N HIS A 309 0.73 8.50 11.64
CA HIS A 309 0.78 9.29 12.87
C HIS A 309 0.70 8.47 14.16
N MET A 310 -0.06 7.36 14.18
CA MET A 310 -0.19 6.50 15.36
C MET A 310 0.88 5.40 15.45
N SER A 311 1.54 5.06 14.33
CA SER A 311 2.69 4.13 14.34
C SER A 311 4.03 4.83 14.62
N ILE A 312 4.03 6.14 14.81
CA ILE A 312 5.16 6.88 15.37
C ILE A 312 4.88 7.01 16.87
N PRO A 313 5.44 6.14 17.74
CA PRO A 313 5.50 6.50 19.14
C PRO A 313 6.42 7.72 19.25
N VAL A 314 5.83 8.86 19.61
CA VAL A 314 6.59 10.02 20.09
C VAL A 314 7.15 9.61 21.45
N TYR A 315 8.39 9.14 21.47
CA TYR A 315 9.22 9.05 22.66
C TYR A 315 10.37 10.04 22.53
#